data_AF-A0A7X6RIZ2-F1
#
_entry.id   AF-A0A7X6RIZ2-F1
#
_cell.length_a   1.000
_cell.length_b   1.000
_cell.length_c   1.000
_cell.angle_alpha   90.00
_cell.angle_beta   90.00
_cell.angle_gamma   90.00
#
_symmetry.space_group_name_H-M   'P 1'
#
loop_
_entity.id
_entity.type
_entity.pdbx_description
1 polymer ?
#
loop_
_entity_poly.entity_id
_entity_poly.type
_entity_poly.pdbx_seq_one_letter_code
_entity_poly.pdbx_strand_id
1 'polypeptide(L)'
;MSGDVAAGFAAIAGRLSMYLERYVHDVRAEVGQLVDSALRTAPRRLSEEDTTVGSKVRAAGAEPATTREGAIALPAEPGAGPFAPRLPEGRHPIFPDRRKVAGIVHDARSRTGNFGIGTAGRAEADAAGLVWTGTDARRLPYGNTYRLVSRDGLRQYRPPQQKPSGRAVEANFEQRSDTGRHWESNAHLQIEERQ
;
A
#
# COMPACT_ATOMS: atom_id res chain seq x y z
N MET A 1 -3.23 23.94 38.59
CA MET A 1 -2.11 23.35 37.83
C MET A 1 -2.48 22.13 36.97
N SER A 2 -3.66 21.48 37.12
CA SER A 2 -4.01 20.29 36.33
C SER A 2 -4.70 20.56 34.97
N GLY A 3 -5.24 21.77 34.73
CA GLY A 3 -5.99 22.09 33.51
C GLY A 3 -5.10 22.33 32.28
N ASP A 4 -3.93 22.93 32.46
CA ASP A 4 -3.04 23.32 31.34
C ASP A 4 -2.37 22.12 30.66
N VAL A 5 -2.08 21.06 31.43
CA VAL A 5 -1.48 19.83 30.91
C VAL A 5 -2.48 19.07 30.04
N ALA A 6 -3.75 18.97 30.46
CA ALA A 6 -4.80 18.32 29.69
C ALA A 6 -5.10 19.03 28.36
N ALA A 7 -5.12 20.37 28.37
CA ALA A 7 -5.27 21.17 27.16
C ALA A 7 -4.09 20.96 26.17
N GLY A 8 -2.87 20.86 26.71
CA GLY A 8 -1.67 20.55 25.91
C GLY A 8 -1.77 19.20 25.19
N PHE A 9 -2.21 18.15 25.90
CA PHE A 9 -2.40 16.82 25.31
C PHE A 9 -3.49 16.82 24.23
N ALA A 10 -4.62 17.48 24.47
CA ALA A 10 -5.71 17.59 23.49
C ALA A 10 -5.25 18.29 22.20
N ALA A 11 -4.46 19.36 22.31
CA ALA A 11 -3.92 20.08 21.16
C ALA A 11 -2.89 19.26 20.36
N ILE A 12 -2.12 18.39 21.02
CA ILE A 12 -1.21 17.46 20.33
C ILE A 12 -2.01 16.37 19.63
N ALA A 13 -2.99 15.78 20.30
CA ALA A 13 -3.87 14.76 19.73
C ALA A 13 -4.60 15.29 18.50
N GLY A 14 -5.18 16.49 18.56
CA GLY A 14 -5.85 17.13 17.42
C GLY A 14 -4.91 17.33 16.22
N ARG A 15 -3.68 17.80 16.45
CA ARG A 15 -2.67 17.94 15.38
C ARG A 15 -2.27 16.60 14.77
N LEU A 16 -2.11 15.57 15.60
CA LEU A 16 -1.79 14.23 15.13
C LEU A 16 -2.94 13.63 14.31
N SER A 17 -4.19 13.79 14.74
CA SER A 17 -5.37 13.36 13.98
C SER A 17 -5.44 14.02 12.61
N MET A 18 -5.29 15.35 12.53
CA MET A 18 -5.27 16.06 11.25
C MET A 18 -4.13 15.56 10.34
N TYR A 19 -2.96 15.30 10.91
CA TYR A 19 -1.83 14.75 10.15
C TYR A 19 -2.15 13.36 9.59
N LEU A 20 -2.73 12.47 10.39
CA LEU A 20 -3.09 11.11 9.96
C LEU A 20 -4.18 11.12 8.90
N GLU A 21 -5.22 11.95 9.07
CA GLU A 21 -6.28 12.13 8.07
C GLU A 21 -5.70 12.61 6.74
N ARG A 22 -4.83 13.62 6.79
CA ARG A 22 -4.17 14.14 5.59
C ARG A 22 -3.27 13.09 4.93
N TYR A 23 -2.48 12.37 5.73
CA TYR A 23 -1.62 11.29 5.24
C TYR A 23 -2.44 10.21 4.52
N VAL A 24 -3.53 9.73 5.15
CA VAL A 24 -4.39 8.71 4.56
C VAL A 24 -5.05 9.21 3.28
N HIS A 25 -5.51 10.47 3.27
CA HIS A 25 -6.06 11.11 2.07
C HIS A 25 -5.05 11.09 0.91
N ASP A 26 -3.82 11.54 1.16
CA ASP A 26 -2.78 11.64 0.14
C ASP A 26 -2.37 10.25 -0.39
N VAL A 27 -2.22 9.25 0.49
CA VAL A 27 -1.94 7.86 0.05
C VAL A 27 -3.09 7.31 -0.80
N ARG A 28 -4.35 7.57 -0.44
CA ARG A 28 -5.50 7.13 -1.25
C ARG A 28 -5.50 7.78 -2.64
N ALA A 29 -5.07 9.04 -2.74
CA ALA A 29 -4.91 9.71 -4.02
C ALA A 29 -3.79 9.04 -4.86
N GLU A 30 -2.65 8.70 -4.26
CA GLU A 30 -1.57 7.96 -4.94
C GLU A 30 -2.03 6.57 -5.41
N VAL A 31 -2.81 5.85 -4.59
CA VAL A 31 -3.42 4.56 -5.00
C VAL A 31 -4.33 4.75 -6.22
N GLY A 32 -5.13 5.83 -6.25
CA GLY A 32 -5.97 6.17 -7.40
C GLY A 32 -5.13 6.37 -8.68
N GLN A 33 -4.02 7.09 -8.57
CA GLN A 33 -3.10 7.30 -9.71
C GLN A 33 -2.47 6.00 -10.22
N LEU A 34 -2.14 5.05 -9.31
CA LEU A 34 -1.64 3.73 -9.70
C LEU A 34 -2.70 2.93 -10.47
N VAL A 35 -3.96 2.98 -10.03
CA VAL A 35 -5.08 2.34 -10.74
C VAL A 35 -5.27 2.96 -12.12
N ASP A 36 -5.32 4.29 -12.22
CA ASP A 36 -5.50 4.98 -13.50
C ASP A 36 -4.36 4.73 -14.48
N SER A 37 -3.12 4.64 -13.97
CA SER A 37 -1.95 4.35 -14.78
C SER A 37 -1.96 2.91 -15.28
N ALA A 38 -2.40 1.95 -14.45
CA ALA A 38 -2.61 0.57 -14.87
C ALA A 38 -3.69 0.48 -15.96
N LEU A 39 -4.80 1.21 -15.83
CA LEU A 39 -5.87 1.26 -16.84
C LEU A 39 -5.40 1.87 -18.17
N ARG A 40 -4.54 2.89 -18.14
CA ARG A 40 -3.95 3.48 -19.35
C ARG A 40 -2.93 2.58 -20.04
N THR A 41 -2.26 1.71 -19.29
CA THR A 41 -1.20 0.82 -19.81
C THR A 41 -1.74 -0.54 -20.24
N ALA A 42 -2.89 -0.97 -19.71
CA ALA A 42 -3.55 -2.18 -20.14
C ALA A 42 -3.98 -2.04 -21.62
N PRO A 43 -3.53 -2.94 -22.53
CA PRO A 43 -4.01 -2.92 -23.91
C PRO A 43 -5.52 -3.16 -23.89
N ARG A 44 -6.25 -2.27 -24.56
CA ARG A 44 -7.70 -2.31 -24.73
C ARG A 44 -8.09 -3.53 -25.58
N ARG A 45 -8.00 -4.75 -25.05
CA ARG A 45 -8.60 -5.94 -25.67
C ARG A 45 -10.06 -6.02 -25.27
N LEU A 46 -10.88 -5.23 -25.95
CA LEU A 46 -12.30 -5.51 -26.06
C LEU A 46 -12.49 -6.51 -27.20
N SER A 47 -12.89 -7.72 -26.81
CA SER A 47 -13.67 -8.72 -27.54
C SER A 47 -13.65 -8.69 -29.07
N GLU A 48 -12.80 -9.55 -29.64
CA GLU A 48 -13.02 -10.26 -30.91
C GLU A 48 -12.13 -11.53 -30.82
N GLU A 49 -12.52 -12.61 -31.48
CA GLU A 49 -11.87 -13.93 -31.50
C GLU A 49 -12.38 -14.97 -30.49
N ASP A 50 -13.68 -15.24 -30.57
CA ASP A 50 -14.15 -16.64 -30.63
C ASP A 50 -14.23 -17.03 -32.12
N THR A 51 -13.08 -17.22 -32.77
CA THR A 51 -12.96 -17.92 -34.07
C THR A 51 -11.55 -18.45 -34.28
N THR A 52 -11.44 -19.78 -34.25
CA THR A 52 -10.62 -20.59 -35.18
C THR A 52 -9.10 -20.62 -35.02
N VAL A 53 -8.66 -21.67 -34.31
CA VAL A 53 -7.70 -22.71 -34.74
C VAL A 53 -6.75 -22.37 -35.90
N GLY A 54 -5.45 -22.36 -35.57
CA GLY A 54 -4.41 -23.10 -36.32
C GLY A 54 -3.48 -22.30 -37.24
N SER A 55 -2.22 -22.14 -36.84
CA SER A 55 -1.07 -22.73 -37.55
C SER A 55 0.29 -22.32 -36.95
N LYS A 56 1.16 -23.32 -36.81
CA LYS A 56 2.62 -23.23 -36.59
C LYS A 56 3.30 -22.52 -37.77
N VAL A 57 4.47 -21.90 -37.52
CA VAL A 57 5.81 -22.35 -37.99
C VAL A 57 6.91 -21.37 -37.51
N ARG A 58 8.10 -21.95 -37.28
CA ARG A 58 9.43 -21.43 -36.86
C ARG A 58 9.96 -20.30 -37.79
N ALA A 59 11.05 -19.56 -37.58
CA ALA A 59 12.30 -19.76 -36.83
C ALA A 59 13.12 -18.43 -36.74
N ALA A 60 14.08 -18.41 -35.80
CA ALA A 60 15.44 -17.86 -35.89
C ALA A 60 15.70 -16.34 -36.09
N GLY A 61 16.45 -15.77 -35.13
CA GLY A 61 17.78 -15.22 -35.43
C GLY A 61 18.01 -13.71 -35.28
N ALA A 62 18.96 -13.38 -34.40
CA ALA A 62 19.92 -12.27 -34.46
C ALA A 62 19.51 -10.84 -34.02
N GLU A 63 19.94 -10.50 -32.80
CA GLU A 63 20.57 -9.23 -32.39
C GLU A 63 21.74 -8.85 -33.34
N PRO A 64 22.09 -7.55 -33.55
CA PRO A 64 22.71 -6.74 -32.49
C PRO A 64 22.43 -5.22 -32.45
N ALA A 65 22.47 -4.71 -31.22
CA ALA A 65 23.13 -3.47 -30.73
C ALA A 65 23.17 -2.20 -31.60
N THR A 66 22.58 -1.12 -31.06
CA THR A 66 23.24 0.20 -31.05
C THR A 66 22.60 1.16 -30.04
N THR A 67 23.51 1.76 -29.26
CA THR A 67 23.41 2.87 -28.33
C THR A 67 22.59 4.06 -28.85
N ARG A 68 21.73 4.63 -28.00
CA ARG A 68 21.42 6.06 -28.03
C ARG A 68 21.04 6.56 -26.63
N GLU A 69 21.98 7.33 -26.07
CA GLU A 69 21.75 8.30 -25.01
C GLU A 69 20.67 9.29 -25.43
N GLY A 70 19.78 9.61 -24.49
CA GLY A 70 18.70 10.56 -24.66
C GLY A 70 18.05 10.83 -23.31
N ALA A 71 18.83 11.45 -22.41
CA ALA A 71 18.33 11.97 -21.15
C ALA A 71 17.28 13.04 -21.41
N ILE A 72 16.00 12.68 -21.21
CA ILE A 72 14.91 13.66 -21.19
C ILE A 72 14.78 14.11 -19.74
N ALA A 73 15.33 15.29 -19.47
CA ALA A 73 15.18 15.98 -18.20
C ALA A 73 13.69 16.31 -17.98
N LEU A 74 13.10 15.72 -16.94
CA LEU A 74 11.80 16.15 -16.45
C LEU A 74 11.98 17.50 -15.73
N PRO A 75 11.15 18.52 -16.02
CA PRO A 75 11.23 19.82 -15.37
C PRO A 75 10.93 19.69 -13.87
N ALA A 76 11.70 20.43 -13.08
CA ALA A 76 11.55 20.53 -11.64
C ALA A 76 10.16 21.11 -11.28
N GLU A 77 9.37 20.33 -10.55
CA GLU A 77 8.12 20.77 -9.92
C GLU A 77 8.41 21.92 -8.94
N PRO A 78 7.75 23.10 -9.08
CA PRO A 78 7.88 24.19 -8.13
C PRO A 78 6.90 24.00 -6.97
N GLY A 79 7.39 24.11 -5.73
CA GLY A 79 6.53 24.45 -4.59
C GLY A 79 6.22 23.31 -3.61
N ALA A 80 7.24 22.65 -3.08
CA ALA A 80 7.12 22.12 -1.72
C ALA A 80 6.91 23.31 -0.77
N GLY A 81 5.70 23.46 -0.24
CA GLY A 81 5.35 24.50 0.73
C GLY A 81 6.26 24.46 1.97
N PRO A 82 6.29 25.55 2.78
CA PRO A 82 7.33 25.81 3.78
C PRO A 82 7.34 24.89 5.02
N PHE A 83 6.67 23.73 4.97
CA PHE A 83 6.54 22.80 6.10
C PHE A 83 6.86 21.34 5.76
N ALA A 84 7.64 21.08 4.70
CA ALA A 84 8.33 19.80 4.58
C ALA A 84 9.71 19.92 5.27
N PRO A 85 9.93 19.35 6.48
CA PRO A 85 11.25 19.35 7.07
C PRO A 85 12.19 18.57 6.14
N ARG A 86 13.18 19.26 5.55
CA ARG A 86 14.30 18.60 4.87
C ARG A 86 15.13 17.89 5.93
N LEU A 87 15.07 16.56 5.95
CA LEU A 87 15.90 15.74 6.83
C LEU A 87 17.34 15.69 6.27
N PRO A 88 18.37 15.76 7.14
CA PRO A 88 19.76 15.59 6.73
C PRO A 88 20.00 14.19 6.16
N GLU A 89 20.90 14.10 5.18
CA GLU A 89 21.27 12.84 4.52
C GLU A 89 21.72 11.78 5.54
N GLY A 90 21.25 10.54 5.35
CA GLY A 90 21.57 9.40 6.23
C GLY A 90 20.56 9.12 7.35
N ARG A 91 19.43 9.85 7.43
CA ARG A 91 18.31 9.48 8.31
C ARG A 91 17.13 8.95 7.51
N HIS A 92 16.77 7.70 7.75
CA HIS A 92 15.55 7.09 7.25
C HIS A 92 14.35 7.95 7.64
N PRO A 93 13.34 8.11 6.76
CA PRO A 93 12.21 8.95 7.09
C PRO A 93 11.54 8.38 8.35
N ILE A 94 11.38 9.23 9.36
CA ILE A 94 10.62 8.96 10.61
C ILE A 94 9.15 8.59 10.27
N PHE A 95 8.75 8.79 9.00
CA PHE A 95 7.43 8.54 8.46
C PHE A 95 7.49 7.48 7.36
N PRO A 96 6.53 6.54 7.32
CA PRO A 96 6.46 5.54 6.27
C PRO A 96 6.34 6.18 4.88
N ASP A 97 7.13 5.66 3.92
CA ASP A 97 7.14 6.12 2.53
C ASP A 97 5.75 5.94 1.91
N ARG A 98 5.12 7.07 1.55
CA ARG A 98 3.76 7.11 1.02
C ARG A 98 3.58 6.30 -0.25
N ARG A 99 4.57 6.33 -1.16
CA ARG A 99 4.50 5.59 -2.43
C ARG A 99 4.56 4.10 -2.19
N LYS A 100 5.41 3.69 -1.25
CA LYS A 100 5.50 2.28 -0.84
C LYS A 100 4.21 1.82 -0.17
N VAL A 101 3.63 2.64 0.71
CA VAL A 101 2.32 2.38 1.33
C VAL A 101 1.21 2.30 0.28
N ALA A 102 1.18 3.20 -0.70
CA ALA A 102 0.24 3.17 -1.80
C ALA A 102 0.38 1.89 -2.63
N GLY A 103 1.62 1.47 -2.94
CA GLY A 103 1.91 0.20 -3.60
C GLY A 103 1.35 -1.01 -2.83
N ILE A 104 1.63 -1.10 -1.53
CA ILE A 104 1.10 -2.17 -0.66
C ILE A 104 -0.43 -2.23 -0.72
N VAL A 105 -1.10 -1.07 -0.59
CA VAL A 105 -2.57 -0.99 -0.61
C VAL A 105 -3.13 -1.35 -1.98
N HIS A 106 -2.48 -0.93 -3.06
CA HIS A 106 -2.85 -1.27 -4.43
C HIS A 106 -2.75 -2.79 -4.65
N ASP A 107 -1.60 -3.38 -4.31
CA ASP A 107 -1.33 -4.81 -4.51
C ASP A 107 -2.26 -5.69 -3.68
N ALA A 108 -2.60 -5.26 -2.44
CA ALA A 108 -3.56 -5.96 -1.59
C ALA A 108 -4.97 -6.06 -2.19
N ARG A 109 -5.35 -5.17 -3.12
CA ARG A 109 -6.64 -5.21 -3.83
C ARG A 109 -6.62 -6.04 -5.11
N SER A 110 -5.44 -6.43 -5.57
CA SER A 110 -5.26 -6.92 -6.95
C SER A 110 -5.90 -8.28 -7.23
N ARG A 111 -6.10 -9.12 -6.21
CA ARG A 111 -6.43 -10.55 -6.34
C ARG A 111 -7.34 -11.06 -5.22
N THR A 112 -7.94 -12.22 -5.44
CA THR A 112 -8.68 -13.02 -4.46
C THR A 112 -7.84 -14.21 -3.98
N GLY A 113 -8.23 -14.84 -2.87
CA GLY A 113 -7.49 -15.93 -2.25
C GLY A 113 -6.30 -15.47 -1.41
N ASN A 114 -5.39 -16.39 -1.09
CA ASN A 114 -4.16 -16.10 -0.34
C ASN A 114 -3.01 -15.81 -1.31
N PHE A 115 -2.34 -14.66 -1.16
CA PHE A 115 -1.23 -14.29 -2.05
C PHE A 115 -0.25 -13.30 -1.40
N GLY A 116 1.00 -13.36 -1.83
CA GLY A 116 2.06 -12.47 -1.36
C GLY A 116 2.07 -11.14 -2.12
N ILE A 117 2.37 -10.06 -1.40
CA ILE A 117 2.51 -8.70 -1.96
C ILE A 117 3.91 -8.10 -1.72
N GLY A 118 4.91 -8.96 -1.55
CA GLY A 118 6.31 -8.57 -1.41
C GLY A 118 6.71 -8.29 0.03
N THR A 119 7.68 -7.37 0.21
CA THR A 119 8.32 -7.09 1.49
C THR A 119 8.31 -5.59 1.85
N ALA A 120 8.18 -5.29 3.14
CA ALA A 120 8.25 -3.92 3.65
C ALA A 120 8.68 -3.86 5.12
N GLY A 121 8.96 -2.66 5.62
CA GLY A 121 9.17 -2.45 7.05
C GLY A 121 7.84 -2.43 7.81
N ARG A 122 7.94 -2.56 9.13
CA ARG A 122 6.78 -2.52 10.05
C ARG A 122 5.99 -1.22 9.93
N ALA A 123 6.68 -0.08 9.84
CA ALA A 123 6.03 1.23 9.75
C ALA A 123 5.19 1.37 8.47
N GLU A 124 5.70 0.91 7.31
CA GLU A 124 4.91 0.93 6.07
C GLU A 124 3.74 -0.05 6.13
N ALA A 125 3.92 -1.22 6.75
CA ALA A 125 2.85 -2.19 6.93
C ALA A 125 1.71 -1.64 7.81
N ASP A 126 2.04 -1.01 8.94
CA ASP A 126 1.05 -0.42 9.86
C ASP A 126 0.33 0.78 9.21
N ALA A 127 1.07 1.64 8.50
CA ALA A 127 0.49 2.75 7.75
C ALA A 127 -0.44 2.27 6.62
N ALA A 128 -0.03 1.24 5.88
CA ALA A 128 -0.89 0.61 4.88
C ALA A 128 -2.14 0.00 5.52
N GLY A 129 -2.02 -0.61 6.71
CA GLY A 129 -3.14 -1.17 7.46
C GLY A 129 -4.20 -0.13 7.83
N LEU A 130 -3.75 1.06 8.25
CA LEU A 130 -4.64 2.19 8.52
C LEU A 130 -5.31 2.69 7.24
N VAL A 131 -4.57 2.85 6.14
CA VAL A 131 -5.14 3.30 4.85
C VAL A 131 -6.16 2.28 4.30
N TRP A 132 -5.82 1.00 4.40
CA TRP A 132 -6.62 -0.16 3.99
C TRP A 132 -8.00 -0.17 4.67
N THR A 133 -8.01 0.00 5.99
CA THR A 133 -9.22 -0.09 6.81
C THR A 133 -9.95 1.24 6.98
N GLY A 134 -9.23 2.36 6.86
CA GLY A 134 -9.75 3.71 7.09
C GLY A 134 -9.42 4.26 8.47
N THR A 135 -9.45 5.59 8.58
CA THR A 135 -9.17 6.31 9.85
C THR A 135 -10.26 6.09 10.91
N ASP A 136 -11.46 5.68 10.49
CA ASP A 136 -12.59 5.30 11.33
C ASP A 136 -12.65 3.79 11.62
N ALA A 137 -11.57 3.05 11.34
CA ALA A 137 -11.49 1.63 11.62
C ALA A 137 -11.60 1.32 13.11
N ARG A 138 -12.31 0.24 13.41
CA ARG A 138 -12.43 -0.28 14.78
C ARG A 138 -11.25 -1.18 15.10
N ARG A 139 -10.55 -0.88 16.19
CA ARG A 139 -9.54 -1.77 16.76
C ARG A 139 -10.21 -2.84 17.61
N LEU A 140 -10.06 -4.10 17.22
CA LEU A 140 -10.64 -5.25 17.91
C LEU A 140 -9.54 -6.19 18.42
N PRO A 141 -9.72 -6.89 19.57
CA PRO A 141 -8.78 -7.88 20.05
C PRO A 141 -8.61 -9.03 19.05
N TYR A 142 -7.39 -9.54 18.88
CA TYR A 142 -7.09 -10.68 18.02
C TYR A 142 -5.96 -11.52 18.59
N GLY A 143 -6.29 -12.63 19.24
CA GLY A 143 -5.32 -13.39 20.03
C GLY A 143 -4.65 -12.48 21.07
N ASN A 144 -3.31 -12.49 21.11
CA ASN A 144 -2.51 -11.62 21.99
C ASN A 144 -2.19 -10.25 21.36
N THR A 145 -2.85 -9.89 20.26
CA THR A 145 -2.67 -8.61 19.56
C THR A 145 -4.02 -7.98 19.24
N TYR A 146 -4.07 -7.15 18.21
CA TYR A 146 -5.27 -6.50 17.70
C TYR A 146 -5.43 -6.75 16.20
N ARG A 147 -6.58 -6.38 15.69
CA ARG A 147 -6.85 -6.19 14.27
C ARG A 147 -7.59 -4.87 14.07
N LEU A 148 -7.43 -4.26 12.90
CA LEU A 148 -8.26 -3.15 12.48
C LEU A 148 -9.34 -3.68 11.54
N VAL A 149 -10.57 -3.24 11.72
CA VAL A 149 -11.69 -3.59 10.85
C VAL A 149 -12.32 -2.30 10.35
N SER A 150 -12.49 -2.16 9.03
CA SER A 150 -13.11 -1.00 8.42
C SER A 150 -14.52 -0.76 8.97
N ARG A 151 -15.00 0.47 8.85
CA ARG A 151 -16.34 0.85 9.30
C ARG A 151 -17.45 0.00 8.70
N ASP A 152 -17.35 -0.30 7.40
CA ASP A 152 -18.29 -1.17 6.67
C ASP A 152 -18.10 -2.67 6.97
N GLY A 153 -17.03 -3.05 7.66
CA GLY A 153 -16.72 -4.44 7.96
C GLY A 153 -16.28 -5.29 6.76
N LEU A 154 -15.94 -4.67 5.63
CA LEU A 154 -15.52 -5.36 4.41
C LEU A 154 -14.01 -5.54 4.28
N ARG A 155 -13.23 -4.84 5.11
CA ARG A 155 -11.77 -4.92 5.14
C ARG A 155 -11.24 -5.11 6.55
N GLN A 156 -10.22 -5.94 6.67
CA GLN A 156 -9.50 -6.16 7.91
C GLN A 156 -8.01 -6.09 7.69
N TYR A 157 -7.30 -5.53 8.67
CA TYR A 157 -5.85 -5.55 8.76
C TYR A 157 -5.43 -6.29 10.02
N ARG A 158 -4.50 -7.23 9.88
CA ARG A 158 -3.82 -7.87 11.01
C ARG A 158 -2.35 -7.41 11.01
N PRO A 159 -1.87 -6.80 12.12
CA PRO A 159 -0.53 -6.24 12.22
C PRO A 159 0.53 -7.34 12.14
N PRO A 160 1.81 -6.98 11.89
CA PRO A 160 2.82 -7.98 11.67
C PRO A 160 3.02 -8.89 12.87
N GLN A 161 2.89 -10.19 12.60
CA GLN A 161 2.99 -11.24 13.60
C GLN A 161 3.94 -12.33 13.12
N GLN A 162 4.73 -12.86 14.05
CA GLN A 162 5.52 -14.07 13.82
C GLN A 162 4.58 -15.22 13.49
N LYS A 163 4.76 -15.83 12.32
CA LYS A 163 3.96 -17.00 11.94
C LYS A 163 4.39 -18.22 12.74
N PRO A 164 3.46 -19.14 13.09
CA PRO A 164 3.77 -20.35 13.85
C PRO A 164 4.84 -21.24 13.20
N SER A 165 5.00 -21.17 11.88
CA SER A 165 6.05 -21.87 11.14
C SER A 165 7.47 -21.37 11.45
N GLY A 166 7.61 -20.25 12.17
CA GLY A 166 8.90 -19.63 12.52
C GLY A 166 9.61 -18.94 11.36
N ARG A 167 9.08 -19.00 10.14
CA ARG A 167 9.80 -18.60 8.92
C ARG A 167 9.70 -17.11 8.57
N ALA A 168 8.65 -16.41 9.00
CA ALA A 168 8.43 -15.02 8.63
C ALA A 168 7.54 -14.27 9.63
N VAL A 169 7.80 -12.97 9.76
CA VAL A 169 6.85 -12.00 10.32
C VAL A 169 6.04 -11.46 9.14
N GLU A 170 4.72 -11.53 9.22
CA GLU A 170 3.87 -11.01 8.14
C GLU A 170 2.69 -10.21 8.68
N ALA A 171 2.33 -9.15 7.96
CA ALA A 171 1.04 -8.48 8.08
C ALA A 171 0.04 -9.06 7.06
N ASN A 172 -1.25 -8.99 7.38
CA ASN A 172 -2.32 -9.50 6.51
C ASN A 172 -3.35 -8.41 6.21
N PHE A 173 -3.73 -8.31 4.93
CA PHE A 173 -4.77 -7.42 4.43
C PHE A 173 -5.87 -8.28 3.84
N GLU A 174 -7.02 -8.30 4.51
CA GLU A 174 -8.13 -9.19 4.20
C GLU A 174 -9.33 -8.39 3.72
N GLN A 175 -10.02 -8.93 2.71
CA GLN A 175 -11.21 -8.32 2.14
C GLN A 175 -12.29 -9.36 1.88
N ARG A 176 -13.54 -8.92 1.86
CA ARG A 176 -14.70 -9.72 1.46
C ARG A 176 -15.74 -8.86 0.76
N SER A 177 -16.58 -9.49 -0.04
CA SER A 177 -17.82 -8.89 -0.52
C SER A 177 -18.81 -8.64 0.62
N ASP A 178 -19.79 -7.78 0.35
CA ASP A 178 -20.91 -7.47 1.26
C ASP A 178 -21.80 -8.68 1.57
N THR A 179 -21.91 -9.61 0.63
CA THR A 179 -22.61 -10.89 0.78
C THR A 179 -21.73 -11.99 1.38
N GLY A 180 -20.42 -11.78 1.43
CA GLY A 180 -19.42 -12.73 1.88
C GLY A 180 -19.43 -12.95 3.40
N ARG A 181 -19.68 -14.20 3.83
CA ARG A 181 -19.55 -14.59 5.26
C ARG A 181 -18.10 -14.82 5.69
N HIS A 182 -17.20 -15.08 4.74
CA HIS A 182 -15.78 -15.36 4.98
C HIS A 182 -14.90 -14.30 4.32
N TRP A 183 -13.64 -14.20 4.75
CA TRP A 183 -12.64 -13.40 4.04
C TRP A 183 -12.30 -14.08 2.71
N GLU A 184 -12.45 -13.35 1.61
CA GLU A 184 -12.31 -13.85 0.25
C GLU A 184 -10.91 -13.59 -0.31
N SER A 185 -10.26 -12.52 0.16
CA SER A 185 -8.84 -12.26 -0.12
C SER A 185 -8.06 -12.11 1.18
N ASN A 186 -6.78 -12.48 1.10
CA ASN A 186 -5.80 -12.34 2.17
C ASN A 186 -4.42 -12.12 1.55
N ALA A 187 -4.06 -10.86 1.39
CA ALA A 187 -2.73 -10.47 0.96
C ALA A 187 -1.77 -10.52 2.17
N HIS A 188 -0.65 -11.24 2.03
CA HIS A 188 0.39 -11.30 3.06
C HIS A 188 1.62 -10.48 2.64
N LEU A 189 2.03 -9.57 3.51
CA LEU A 189 3.20 -8.72 3.36
C LEU A 189 4.26 -9.20 4.35
N GLN A 190 5.40 -9.67 3.84
CA GLN A 190 6.50 -10.08 4.68
C GLN A 190 7.23 -8.86 5.24
N ILE A 191 7.55 -8.91 6.53
CA ILE A 191 8.28 -7.83 7.19
C ILE A 191 9.77 -8.10 7.17
N GLU A 192 10.49 -7.16 6.58
CA GLU A 192 11.94 -7.06 6.70
C GLU A 192 12.25 -6.00 7.76
N GLU A 193 12.70 -6.45 8.93
CA GLU A 193 13.36 -5.55 9.86
C GLU A 193 14.76 -5.29 9.28
N ARG A 194 14.95 -4.10 8.68
CA ARG A 194 16.30 -3.68 8.29
C ARG A 194 17.11 -3.53 9.58
N GLN A 195 18.13 -4.37 9.72
CA GLN A 195 19.17 -4.24 10.74
C GLN A 195 20.05 -3.02 10.46
#